data_AF-A0A833SS97-F1
#
_entry.id   AF-A0A833SS97-F1
#
_cell.length_a   1.000
_cell.length_b   1.000
_cell.length_c   1.000
_cell.angle_alpha   90.00
_cell.angle_beta   90.00
_cell.angle_gamma   90.00
#
_symmetry.space_group_name_H-M   'P 1'
#
loop_
_entity.id
_entity.type
_entity.pdbx_description
1 polymer ?
#
loop_
_entity_poly.entity_id
_entity_poly.type
_entity_poly.pdbx_seq_one_letter_code
_entity_poly.pdbx_strand_id
1 'polypeptide(L)'
;MLVSCGSKLRWIHVIAKRDTHRKRLDVSKQQREHERCSFLKSLATGFSSNVESILWKETDEGVLATASTRFLMLSGALEARGLRLRVDSCICKEFIIWGYGYMSDVVDTMKEINFLFAHTEYEQLCAQRVKALQDEWGGWFRRELMYDVIQKCRERLKAELCADYLDDRRGFALPHKWERCRPRFDEVQSLNIEPKVKAQYMYLEEGRLKG
;
A
#
# COMPACT_ATOMS: atom_id res chain seq x y z
N MET A 1 -33.58 2.54 -51.86
CA MET A 1 -33.12 1.13 -52.00
C MET A 1 -32.71 0.62 -50.63
N LEU A 2 -33.56 -0.16 -49.97
CA LEU A 2 -33.21 -0.89 -48.74
C LEU A 2 -32.65 -2.24 -49.16
N VAL A 3 -31.35 -2.43 -48.94
CA VAL A 3 -30.66 -3.71 -49.12
C VAL A 3 -31.37 -4.74 -48.24
N SER A 4 -31.75 -5.87 -48.84
CA SER A 4 -32.55 -6.96 -48.29
C SER A 4 -32.36 -7.20 -46.78
N CYS A 5 -33.42 -6.99 -45.99
CA CYS A 5 -33.53 -7.60 -44.66
C CYS A 5 -33.53 -9.13 -44.84
N GLY A 6 -32.53 -9.82 -44.30
CA GLY A 6 -32.43 -11.28 -44.35
C GLY A 6 -33.70 -11.97 -43.80
N SER A 7 -33.98 -13.19 -44.28
CA SER A 7 -35.19 -13.94 -43.89
C SER A 7 -35.30 -14.12 -42.37
N LYS A 8 -36.53 -14.18 -41.83
CA LYS A 8 -36.81 -14.42 -40.40
C LYS A 8 -36.04 -15.62 -39.83
N LEU A 9 -35.90 -16.68 -40.62
CA LEU A 9 -35.12 -17.87 -40.27
C LEU A 9 -33.61 -17.59 -40.16
N ARG A 10 -33.06 -16.75 -41.05
CA ARG A 10 -31.65 -16.32 -40.98
C ARG A 10 -31.38 -15.51 -39.71
N TRP A 11 -32.31 -14.65 -39.30
CA TRP A 11 -32.21 -13.91 -38.03
C TRP A 11 -32.27 -14.84 -36.82
N ILE A 12 -33.20 -15.80 -36.79
CA ILE A 12 -33.28 -16.81 -35.71
C ILE A 12 -31.97 -17.61 -35.61
N HIS A 13 -31.40 -18.02 -36.74
CA HIS A 13 -30.13 -18.74 -36.78
C HIS A 13 -28.96 -17.90 -36.24
N VAL A 14 -28.88 -16.61 -36.62
CA VAL A 14 -27.86 -15.68 -36.09
C VAL A 14 -27.99 -15.51 -34.57
N ILE A 15 -29.22 -15.36 -34.07
CA ILE A 15 -29.49 -15.25 -32.63
C ILE A 15 -29.07 -16.53 -31.89
N ALA A 16 -29.47 -17.71 -32.39
CA ALA A 16 -29.12 -19.00 -31.80
C ALA A 16 -27.60 -19.26 -31.79
N LYS A 17 -26.90 -18.89 -32.87
CA LYS A 17 -25.44 -19.01 -32.96
C LYS A 17 -24.74 -18.07 -31.97
N ARG A 18 -25.24 -16.83 -31.81
CA ARG A 18 -24.74 -15.87 -30.83
C ARG A 18 -24.95 -16.35 -29.40
N ASP A 19 -26.13 -16.91 -29.10
CA ASP A 19 -26.44 -17.46 -27.78
C ASP A 19 -25.56 -18.67 -27.45
N THR A 20 -25.40 -19.59 -28.40
CA THR A 20 -24.49 -20.74 -28.25
C THR A 20 -23.05 -20.30 -28.02
N HIS A 21 -22.57 -19.30 -28.77
CA HIS A 21 -21.22 -18.77 -28.58
C HIS A 21 -21.06 -18.12 -27.21
N ARG A 22 -22.04 -17.33 -26.75
CA ARG A 22 -22.04 -16.72 -25.43
C ARG A 22 -21.98 -17.77 -24.32
N LYS A 23 -22.83 -18.81 -24.39
CA LYS A 23 -22.82 -19.92 -23.42
C LYS A 23 -21.46 -20.62 -23.36
N ARG A 24 -20.82 -20.86 -24.50
CA ARG A 24 -19.45 -21.44 -24.52
C ARG A 24 -18.44 -20.53 -23.84
N LEU A 25 -18.48 -19.22 -24.12
CA LEU A 25 -17.59 -18.25 -23.47
C LEU A 25 -17.82 -18.20 -21.95
N ASP A 26 -19.08 -18.22 -21.51
CA ASP A 26 -19.42 -18.20 -20.09
C ASP A 26 -18.92 -19.46 -19.38
N VAL A 27 -19.09 -20.64 -19.98
CA VAL A 27 -18.55 -21.90 -19.45
C VAL A 27 -17.03 -21.86 -19.38
N SER A 28 -16.34 -21.43 -20.45
CA SER A 28 -14.88 -21.29 -20.43
C SER A 28 -14.40 -20.29 -19.37
N LYS A 29 -15.14 -19.20 -19.15
CA LYS A 29 -14.82 -18.22 -18.12
C LYS A 29 -15.01 -18.79 -16.72
N GLN A 30 -16.10 -19.50 -16.46
CA GLN A 30 -16.35 -20.18 -15.20
C GLN A 30 -15.28 -21.23 -14.90
N GLN A 31 -14.88 -22.01 -15.91
CA GLN A 31 -13.83 -23.01 -15.78
C GLN A 31 -12.49 -22.36 -15.38
N ARG A 32 -12.08 -21.30 -16.07
CA ARG A 32 -10.84 -20.58 -15.72
C ARG A 32 -10.88 -19.97 -14.33
N GLU A 33 -12.01 -19.39 -13.93
CA GLU A 33 -12.15 -18.84 -12.58
C GLU A 33 -12.07 -19.95 -11.53
N HIS A 34 -12.69 -21.11 -11.78
CA HIS A 34 -12.60 -22.26 -10.90
C HIS A 34 -11.16 -22.78 -10.76
N GLU A 35 -10.45 -22.94 -11.87
CA GLU A 35 -9.03 -23.34 -11.91
C GLU A 35 -8.17 -22.34 -11.13
N ARG A 36 -8.35 -21.03 -11.39
CA ARG A 36 -7.66 -19.97 -10.66
C ARG A 36 -7.94 -20.02 -9.15
N CYS A 37 -9.20 -20.13 -8.74
CA CYS A 37 -9.56 -20.26 -7.34
C CYS A 37 -8.95 -21.51 -6.69
N SER A 38 -8.92 -22.64 -7.42
CA SER A 38 -8.29 -23.87 -6.95
C SER A 38 -6.78 -23.70 -6.78
N PHE A 39 -6.12 -23.07 -7.75
CA PHE A 39 -4.69 -22.76 -7.70
C PHE A 39 -4.37 -21.83 -6.52
N LEU A 40 -5.09 -20.72 -6.36
CA LEU A 40 -4.90 -19.79 -5.23
C LEU A 40 -5.08 -20.46 -3.86
N LYS A 41 -6.01 -21.42 -3.74
CA LYS A 41 -6.20 -22.20 -2.50
C LYS A 41 -5.09 -23.21 -2.24
N SER A 42 -4.36 -23.63 -3.27
CA SER A 42 -3.19 -24.51 -3.13
C SER A 42 -1.91 -23.79 -2.69
N LEU A 43 -1.89 -22.46 -2.81
CA LEU A 43 -0.80 -21.59 -2.39
C LEU A 43 -0.78 -21.35 -0.87
N ALA A 44 0.08 -20.45 -0.38
CA ALA A 44 0.25 -20.21 1.05
C ALA A 44 -1.07 -19.87 1.76
N THR A 45 -1.25 -20.40 2.96
CA THR A 45 -2.46 -20.18 3.76
C THR A 45 -2.75 -18.69 3.93
N GLY A 46 -3.98 -18.29 3.61
CA GLY A 46 -4.42 -16.88 3.68
C GLY A 46 -4.08 -16.04 2.44
N PHE A 47 -3.24 -16.52 1.52
CA PHE A 47 -2.89 -15.77 0.30
C PHE A 47 -4.10 -15.53 -0.61
N SER A 48 -4.96 -16.53 -0.81
CA SER A 48 -6.20 -16.37 -1.60
C SER A 48 -7.08 -15.23 -1.06
N SER A 49 -7.24 -15.15 0.26
CA SER A 49 -8.02 -14.09 0.92
C SER A 49 -7.36 -12.71 0.75
N ASN A 50 -6.03 -12.66 0.80
CA ASN A 50 -5.29 -11.43 0.51
C ASN A 50 -5.54 -10.96 -0.93
N VAL A 51 -5.40 -11.84 -1.93
CA VAL A 51 -5.62 -11.56 -3.36
C VAL A 51 -7.03 -11.02 -3.61
N GLU A 52 -8.05 -11.62 -3.00
CA GLU A 52 -9.44 -11.16 -3.06
C GLU A 52 -9.60 -9.76 -2.44
N SER A 53 -9.01 -9.53 -1.27
CA SER A 53 -9.08 -8.25 -0.55
C SER A 53 -8.47 -7.08 -1.33
N ILE A 54 -7.40 -7.33 -2.09
CA ILE A 54 -6.73 -6.32 -2.92
C ILE A 54 -7.27 -6.25 -4.36
N LEU A 55 -8.29 -7.04 -4.68
CA LEU A 55 -8.91 -7.17 -6.01
C LEU A 55 -7.90 -7.45 -7.13
N TRP A 56 -6.89 -8.27 -6.86
CA TRP A 56 -5.83 -8.54 -7.82
C TRP A 56 -6.26 -9.64 -8.81
N LYS A 57 -6.31 -9.28 -10.11
CA LYS A 57 -6.85 -10.10 -11.20
C LYS A 57 -5.77 -10.87 -11.98
N GLU A 58 -4.60 -11.08 -11.39
CA GLU A 58 -3.55 -11.87 -12.04
C GLU A 58 -4.00 -13.32 -12.27
N THR A 59 -3.60 -13.85 -13.41
CA THR A 59 -3.90 -15.21 -13.87
C THR A 59 -2.64 -16.03 -14.13
N ASP A 60 -1.47 -15.40 -14.24
CA ASP A 60 -0.20 -16.11 -14.39
C ASP A 60 0.16 -16.84 -13.09
N GLU A 61 0.22 -18.17 -13.17
CA GLU A 61 0.51 -19.04 -12.02
C GLU A 61 1.92 -18.81 -11.45
N GLY A 62 2.90 -18.48 -12.28
CA GLY A 62 4.28 -18.23 -11.83
C GLY A 62 4.41 -16.91 -11.06
N VAL A 63 3.71 -15.87 -11.52
CA VAL A 63 3.61 -14.58 -10.80
C VAL A 63 2.89 -14.78 -9.47
N LEU A 64 1.76 -15.50 -9.46
CA LEU A 64 1.00 -15.81 -8.25
C LEU A 64 1.80 -16.65 -7.25
N ALA A 65 2.54 -17.66 -7.72
CA ALA A 65 3.40 -18.48 -6.86
C ALA A 65 4.51 -17.64 -6.21
N THR A 66 5.18 -16.79 -7.00
CA THR A 66 6.22 -15.89 -6.50
C THR A 66 5.65 -14.91 -5.46
N ALA A 67 4.49 -14.31 -5.74
CA ALA A 67 3.81 -13.41 -4.82
C ALA A 67 3.35 -14.14 -3.54
N SER A 68 2.89 -15.39 -3.64
CA SER A 68 2.54 -16.23 -2.49
C SER A 68 3.74 -16.45 -1.58
N THR A 69 4.93 -16.72 -2.13
CA THR A 69 6.16 -16.84 -1.34
C THR A 69 6.50 -15.53 -0.63
N ARG A 70 6.41 -14.38 -1.31
CA ARG A 70 6.63 -13.06 -0.69
C ARG A 70 5.61 -12.76 0.39
N PHE A 71 4.34 -13.10 0.17
CA PHE A 71 3.26 -12.96 1.15
C PHE A 71 3.57 -13.77 2.42
N LEU A 72 3.99 -15.03 2.28
CA LEU A 72 4.34 -15.87 3.42
C LEU A 72 5.52 -15.30 4.21
N MET A 73 6.59 -14.89 3.52
CA MET A 73 7.77 -14.30 4.14
C MET A 73 7.43 -12.99 4.88
N LEU A 74 6.70 -12.09 4.24
CA LEU A 74 6.32 -10.81 4.85
C LEU A 74 5.38 -11.02 6.05
N SER A 75 4.40 -11.90 5.93
CA SER A 75 3.46 -12.21 7.03
C SER A 75 4.20 -12.77 8.23
N GLY A 76 5.09 -13.74 8.02
CA GLY A 76 5.92 -14.29 9.11
C GLY A 76 6.85 -13.25 9.74
N ALA A 77 7.46 -12.37 8.94
CA ALA A 77 8.33 -11.31 9.44
C ALA A 77 7.58 -10.24 10.26
N LEU A 78 6.32 -9.95 9.90
CA LEU A 78 5.44 -9.07 10.65
C LEU A 78 4.99 -9.74 11.96
N GLU A 79 4.54 -10.99 11.90
CA GLU A 79 4.08 -11.75 13.06
C GLU A 79 5.19 -11.94 14.11
N ALA A 80 6.42 -12.23 13.67
CA ALA A 80 7.60 -12.30 14.55
C ALA A 80 7.86 -11.00 15.34
N ARG A 81 7.25 -9.89 14.90
CA ARG A 81 7.33 -8.57 15.51
C ARG A 81 6.01 -8.11 16.14
N GLY A 82 5.05 -9.03 16.29
CA GLY A 82 3.74 -8.77 16.88
C GLY A 82 2.80 -7.95 15.99
N LEU A 83 3.09 -7.84 14.70
CA LEU A 83 2.30 -7.10 13.73
C LEU A 83 1.44 -8.04 12.88
N ARG A 84 0.35 -7.50 12.34
CA ARG A 84 -0.48 -8.18 11.35
C ARG A 84 -0.28 -7.56 9.97
N LEU A 85 -0.36 -8.38 8.94
CA LEU A 85 -0.35 -7.89 7.56
C LEU A 85 -1.59 -7.03 7.30
N ARG A 86 -1.34 -5.80 6.88
CA ARG A 86 -2.37 -4.82 6.53
C ARG A 86 -2.66 -4.82 5.04
N VAL A 87 -3.88 -5.18 4.65
CA VAL A 87 -4.34 -5.20 3.25
C VAL A 87 -4.50 -3.80 2.65
N ASP A 88 -4.72 -2.81 3.49
CA ASP A 88 -4.86 -1.39 3.13
C ASP A 88 -3.50 -0.68 2.99
N SER A 89 -2.41 -1.33 3.40
CA SER A 89 -1.06 -0.79 3.27
C SER A 89 -0.55 -0.94 1.83
N CYS A 90 -0.38 0.20 1.15
CA CYS A 90 0.20 0.23 -0.20
C CYS A 90 1.54 -0.49 -0.24
N ILE A 91 2.46 -0.18 0.67
CA ILE A 91 3.83 -0.74 0.71
C ILE A 91 3.80 -2.27 0.83
N CYS A 92 2.93 -2.83 1.68
CA CYS A 92 2.79 -4.29 1.79
C CYS A 92 2.30 -4.90 0.47
N LYS A 93 1.33 -4.25 -0.17
CA LYS A 93 0.79 -4.66 -1.48
C LYS A 93 1.88 -4.62 -2.56
N GLU A 94 2.66 -3.54 -2.64
CA GLU A 94 3.72 -3.39 -3.64
C GLU A 94 4.82 -4.44 -3.48
N PHE A 95 5.21 -4.72 -2.23
CA PHE A 95 6.17 -5.76 -1.92
C PHE A 95 5.68 -7.16 -2.34
N ILE A 96 4.42 -7.50 -2.03
CA ILE A 96 3.87 -8.81 -2.37
C ILE A 96 3.75 -8.98 -3.89
N ILE A 97 3.11 -8.03 -4.57
CA ILE A 97 2.80 -8.13 -5.99
C ILE A 97 4.07 -7.97 -6.84
N TRP A 98 4.83 -6.89 -6.62
CA TRP A 98 5.94 -6.50 -7.50
C TRP A 98 7.32 -6.79 -6.92
N GLY A 99 7.42 -7.07 -5.61
CA GLY A 99 8.71 -7.28 -4.96
C GLY A 99 9.47 -5.96 -4.74
N TYR A 100 8.76 -4.84 -4.66
CA TYR A 100 9.37 -3.53 -4.45
C TYR A 100 9.77 -3.32 -2.99
N GLY A 101 11.01 -2.83 -2.80
CA GLY A 101 11.59 -2.56 -1.48
C GLY A 101 12.16 -3.79 -0.78
N TYR A 102 12.88 -3.55 0.31
CA TYR A 102 13.42 -4.60 1.17
C TYR A 102 12.43 -4.97 2.26
N MET A 103 12.32 -6.27 2.58
CA MET A 103 11.43 -6.78 3.62
C MET A 103 11.68 -6.12 4.99
N SER A 104 12.93 -5.84 5.32
CA SER A 104 13.30 -5.10 6.54
C SER A 104 12.58 -3.77 6.63
N ASP A 105 12.62 -3.00 5.54
CA ASP A 105 12.15 -1.62 5.49
C ASP A 105 10.62 -1.57 5.51
N VAL A 106 9.97 -2.53 4.84
CA VAL A 106 8.52 -2.71 4.90
C VAL A 106 8.08 -2.96 6.33
N VAL A 107 8.73 -3.90 7.02
CA VAL A 107 8.35 -4.24 8.39
C VAL A 107 8.65 -3.11 9.37
N ASP A 108 9.78 -2.42 9.24
CA ASP A 108 10.09 -1.27 10.08
C ASP A 108 9.10 -0.12 9.85
N THR A 109 8.67 0.09 8.60
CA THR A 109 7.60 1.05 8.29
C THR A 109 6.26 0.62 8.89
N MET A 110 5.93 -0.67 8.89
CA MET A 110 4.71 -1.16 9.54
C MET A 110 4.76 -1.01 11.06
N LYS A 111 5.93 -1.21 11.68
CA LYS A 111 6.15 -0.93 13.11
C LYS A 111 5.94 0.54 13.43
N GLU A 112 6.52 1.42 12.63
CA GLU A 112 6.35 2.87 12.76
C GLU A 112 4.86 3.26 12.66
N ILE A 113 4.17 2.78 11.63
CA ILE A 113 2.75 3.11 11.42
C ILE A 113 1.89 2.57 12.58
N ASN A 114 2.17 1.36 13.06
CA ASN A 114 1.46 0.79 14.21
C ASN A 114 1.68 1.63 15.47
N PHE A 115 2.92 2.06 15.74
CA PHE A 115 3.24 2.94 16.86
C PHE A 115 2.51 4.29 16.75
N LEU A 116 2.55 4.89 15.56
CA LEU A 116 1.87 6.17 15.29
C LEU A 116 0.38 6.09 15.60
N PHE A 117 -0.32 5.06 15.11
CA PHE A 117 -1.75 4.91 15.37
C PHE A 117 -2.09 4.55 16.82
N ALA A 118 -1.22 3.80 17.51
CA ALA A 118 -1.47 3.38 18.88
C ALA A 118 -1.16 4.48 19.92
N HIS A 119 -0.19 5.35 19.63
CA HIS A 119 0.42 6.22 20.63
C HIS A 119 0.40 7.70 20.28
N THR A 120 -0.12 8.11 19.12
CA THR A 120 -0.12 9.51 18.67
C THR A 120 -1.44 9.92 18.03
N GLU A 121 -1.65 11.23 17.84
CA GLU A 121 -2.79 11.78 17.08
C GLU A 121 -2.56 11.76 15.54
N TYR A 122 -1.61 10.95 15.05
CA TYR A 122 -1.16 10.95 13.66
C TYR A 122 -2.31 10.79 12.65
N GLU A 123 -3.29 9.92 12.92
CA GLU A 123 -4.42 9.72 12.00
C GLU A 123 -5.23 11.00 11.81
N GLN A 124 -5.61 11.63 12.92
CA GLN A 124 -6.40 12.85 12.93
C GLN A 124 -5.63 14.02 12.29
N LEU A 125 -4.37 14.22 12.68
CA LEU A 125 -3.51 15.27 12.15
C LEU A 125 -3.24 15.08 10.64
N CYS A 126 -3.03 13.83 10.21
CA CYS A 126 -2.85 13.50 8.80
C CYS A 126 -4.11 13.83 8.00
N ALA A 127 -5.28 13.42 8.47
CA ALA A 127 -6.55 13.72 7.81
C ALA A 127 -6.80 15.24 7.71
N GLN A 128 -6.52 15.99 8.78
CA GLN A 128 -6.65 17.44 8.79
C GLN A 128 -5.71 18.11 7.77
N ARG A 129 -4.42 17.75 7.74
CA ARG A 129 -3.45 18.33 6.80
C ARG A 129 -3.77 17.98 5.36
N VAL A 130 -4.17 16.74 5.09
CA VAL A 130 -4.58 16.32 3.73
C VAL A 130 -5.81 17.08 3.27
N LYS A 131 -6.79 17.31 4.15
CA LYS A 131 -7.96 18.11 3.84
C LYS A 131 -7.61 19.57 3.56
N ALA A 132 -6.76 20.19 4.39
CA ALA A 132 -6.30 21.56 4.16
C ALA A 132 -5.61 21.72 2.80
N LEU A 133 -4.77 20.75 2.40
CA LEU A 133 -4.15 20.72 1.08
C LEU A 133 -5.18 20.58 -0.06
N GLN A 134 -6.27 19.84 0.16
CA GLN A 134 -7.35 19.72 -0.84
C GLN A 134 -8.14 21.03 -0.97
N ASP A 135 -8.42 21.68 0.16
CA ASP A 135 -9.18 22.93 0.22
C ASP A 135 -8.39 24.10 -0.40
N GLU A 136 -7.09 24.21 -0.10
CA GLU A 136 -6.19 25.26 -0.64
C GLU A 136 -6.11 25.26 -2.17
N TRP A 137 -6.19 24.08 -2.80
CA TRP A 137 -5.94 23.92 -4.23
C TRP A 137 -7.24 23.77 -5.06
N GLY A 138 -8.41 23.95 -4.44
CA GLY A 138 -9.69 24.07 -5.13
C GLY A 138 -10.08 22.86 -5.99
N GLY A 139 -9.60 21.66 -5.65
CA GLY A 139 -9.92 20.40 -6.34
C GLY A 139 -9.28 20.22 -7.73
N TRP A 140 -8.46 21.16 -8.21
CA TRP A 140 -7.89 21.17 -9.57
C TRP A 140 -6.49 20.56 -9.64
N PHE A 141 -6.30 19.37 -9.07
CA PHE A 141 -5.04 18.63 -9.18
C PHE A 141 -5.13 17.44 -10.13
N ARG A 142 -4.07 17.24 -10.93
CA ARG A 142 -3.81 15.91 -11.52
C ARG A 142 -3.53 14.92 -10.38
N ARG A 143 -4.12 13.72 -10.45
CA ARG A 143 -4.02 12.70 -9.39
C ARG A 143 -2.57 12.37 -9.04
N GLU A 144 -1.67 12.36 -10.02
CA GLU A 144 -0.26 12.02 -9.83
C GLU A 144 0.47 13.04 -8.94
N LEU A 145 0.24 14.34 -9.17
CA LEU A 145 0.82 15.41 -8.36
C LEU A 145 0.29 15.39 -6.92
N MET A 146 -1.00 15.08 -6.75
CA MET A 146 -1.61 15.03 -5.43
C MET A 146 -1.06 13.89 -4.57
N TYR A 147 -0.71 12.74 -5.17
CA TYR A 147 -0.11 11.63 -4.43
C TYR A 147 1.25 12.02 -3.82
N ASP A 148 2.15 12.63 -4.59
CA ASP A 148 3.47 13.06 -4.12
C ASP A 148 3.37 14.12 -3.02
N VAL A 149 2.48 15.11 -3.19
CA VAL A 149 2.26 16.16 -2.19
C VAL A 149 1.71 15.58 -0.88
N ILE A 150 0.72 14.69 -0.95
CA ILE A 150 0.17 14.01 0.23
C ILE A 150 1.24 13.15 0.91
N GLN A 151 2.07 12.45 0.13
CA GLN A 151 3.14 11.61 0.68
C GLN A 151 4.18 12.44 1.43
N LYS A 152 4.66 13.54 0.84
CA LYS A 152 5.56 14.49 1.50
C LYS A 152 4.95 15.09 2.77
N CYS A 153 3.66 15.40 2.74
CA CYS A 153 2.94 15.88 3.91
C CYS A 153 2.93 14.85 5.05
N ARG A 154 2.70 13.57 4.73
CA ARG A 154 2.73 12.47 5.69
C ARG A 154 4.13 12.29 6.27
N GLU A 155 5.16 12.26 5.43
CA GLU A 155 6.55 12.11 5.87
C GLU A 155 7.00 13.26 6.78
N ARG A 156 6.61 14.49 6.44
CA ARG A 156 6.86 15.66 7.30
C ARG A 156 6.19 15.54 8.66
N LEU A 157 4.92 15.13 8.70
CA LEU A 157 4.20 14.92 9.96
C LEU A 157 4.85 13.81 10.80
N LYS A 158 5.28 12.71 10.18
CA LYS A 158 6.02 11.65 10.88
C LYS A 158 7.33 12.16 11.47
N ALA A 159 8.07 12.98 10.73
CA ALA A 159 9.31 13.58 11.19
C ALA A 159 9.08 14.49 12.41
N GLU A 160 8.06 15.35 12.36
CA GLU A 160 7.69 16.25 13.46
C GLU A 160 7.31 15.46 14.73
N LEU A 161 6.48 14.41 14.57
CA LEU A 161 6.12 13.52 15.68
C LEU A 161 7.32 12.73 16.21
N CYS A 162 8.24 12.32 15.33
CA CYS A 162 9.48 11.67 15.75
C CYS A 162 10.33 12.61 16.62
N ALA A 163 10.46 13.88 16.25
CA ALA A 163 11.15 14.88 17.05
C ALA A 163 10.49 15.07 18.43
N ASP A 164 9.15 15.17 18.48
CA ASP A 164 8.39 15.28 19.73
C ASP A 164 8.64 14.09 20.67
N TYR A 165 8.65 12.86 20.15
CA TYR A 165 8.80 11.66 20.97
C TYR A 165 10.26 11.33 21.32
N LEU A 166 11.23 11.89 20.60
CA LEU A 166 12.63 11.82 21.00
C LEU A 166 12.94 12.80 22.13
N ASP A 167 12.29 13.96 22.13
CA ASP A 167 12.40 14.97 23.20
C ASP A 167 11.66 14.53 24.46
N ASP A 168 10.47 13.93 24.29
CA ASP A 168 9.63 13.50 25.40
C ASP A 168 9.98 12.08 25.88
N ARG A 169 10.45 11.97 27.12
CA ARG A 169 10.79 10.69 27.77
C ARG A 169 9.55 9.94 28.27
N ARG A 170 8.51 9.81 27.43
CA ARG A 170 7.25 9.13 27.77
C ARG A 170 7.37 7.64 28.15
N GLY A 171 8.58 7.09 28.20
CA GLY A 171 8.86 5.71 28.62
C GLY A 171 8.43 4.66 27.61
N PHE A 172 8.01 5.07 26.40
CA PHE A 172 7.65 4.13 25.34
C PHE A 172 8.90 3.60 24.64
N ALA A 173 8.86 2.32 24.26
CA ALA A 173 9.83 1.76 23.34
C ALA A 173 9.53 2.31 21.93
N LEU A 174 10.42 3.15 21.40
CA LEU A 174 10.24 3.75 20.09
C LEU A 174 10.50 2.72 18.98
N PRO A 175 9.87 2.88 17.80
CA PRO A 175 10.22 2.09 16.62
C PRO A 175 11.70 2.22 16.30
N HIS A 176 12.32 1.13 15.82
CA HIS A 176 13.75 1.11 15.47
C HIS A 176 14.14 2.25 14.52
N LYS A 177 13.27 2.58 13.56
CA LYS A 177 13.44 3.70 12.63
C LYS A 177 13.60 5.05 13.34
N TRP A 178 12.87 5.27 14.43
CA TRP A 178 12.94 6.51 15.22
C TRP A 178 14.16 6.50 16.15
N GLU A 179 14.49 5.35 16.75
CA GLU A 179 15.73 5.21 17.53
C GLU A 179 16.98 5.52 16.70
N ARG A 180 17.00 5.14 15.42
CA ARG A 180 18.08 5.52 14.49
C ARG A 180 18.22 7.03 14.27
N CYS A 181 17.19 7.81 14.59
CA CYS A 181 17.23 9.27 14.48
C CYS A 181 17.87 9.94 15.71
N ARG A 182 18.03 9.21 16.83
CA ARG A 182 18.53 9.74 18.11
C ARG A 182 19.89 10.46 18.01
N PRO A 183 20.92 9.94 17.29
CA PRO A 183 22.18 10.66 17.17
C PRO A 183 22.05 12.03 16.47
N ARG A 184 21.18 12.13 15.46
CA ARG A 184 20.91 13.39 14.74
C ARG A 184 20.08 14.34 15.59
N PHE A 185 19.18 13.81 16.42
CA PHE A 185 18.44 14.60 17.40
C PHE A 185 19.40 15.22 18.43
N ASP A 186 20.31 14.42 19.00
CA ASP A 186 21.32 14.88 19.96
C ASP A 186 22.26 15.93 19.32
N GLU A 187 22.64 15.75 18.05
CA GLU A 187 23.42 16.73 17.28
C GLU A 187 22.67 18.07 17.18
N VAL A 188 21.40 18.05 16.79
CA VAL A 188 20.56 19.26 16.66
C VAL A 188 20.39 19.97 18.01
N GLN A 189 20.16 19.21 19.09
CA GLN A 189 20.10 19.76 20.44
C GLN A 189 21.43 20.39 20.88
N SER A 190 22.56 19.76 20.55
CA SER A 190 23.90 20.29 20.91
C SER A 190 24.21 21.64 20.25
N LEU A 191 23.56 21.93 19.12
CA LEU A 191 23.65 23.20 18.39
C LEU A 191 22.64 24.25 18.90
N ASN A 192 21.87 23.96 19.97
CA ASN A 192 20.77 24.79 20.46
C ASN A 192 19.71 25.10 19.38
N ILE A 193 19.52 24.20 18.42
CA ILE A 193 18.47 24.33 17.40
C ILE A 193 17.25 23.54 17.88
N GLU A 194 16.05 24.12 17.73
CA GLU A 194 14.81 23.42 18.05
C GLU A 194 14.64 22.17 17.14
N PRO A 195 14.52 20.95 17.70
CA PRO A 195 14.47 19.71 16.91
C PRO A 195 13.39 19.70 15.83
N LYS A 196 12.22 20.30 16.09
CA LYS A 196 11.13 20.42 15.11
C LYS A 196 11.53 21.15 13.84
N VAL A 197 12.37 22.17 13.95
CA VAL A 197 12.85 22.96 12.80
C VAL A 197 13.73 22.09 11.88
N LYS A 198 14.39 21.07 12.43
CA LYS A 198 15.25 20.13 11.71
C LYS A 198 14.68 18.71 11.66
N ALA A 199 13.38 18.53 11.88
CA ALA A 199 12.73 17.22 11.94
C ALA A 199 12.98 16.37 10.68
N GLN A 200 12.85 16.97 9.49
CA GLN A 200 13.08 16.26 8.23
C GLN A 200 14.53 15.79 8.07
N TYR A 201 15.51 16.61 8.47
CA TYR A 201 16.94 16.23 8.47
C TYR A 201 17.18 15.01 9.36
N MET A 202 16.63 15.05 10.57
CA MET A 202 16.75 13.94 11.53
C MET A 202 16.12 12.65 10.98
N TYR A 203 15.03 12.77 10.22
CA TYR A 203 14.18 11.64 9.82
C TYR A 203 14.56 10.99 8.48
N LEU A 204 14.99 11.78 7.46
CA LEU A 204 15.16 11.29 6.08
C LEU A 204 16.59 10.81 5.72
N GLU A 205 17.55 10.88 6.64
CA GLU A 205 18.97 10.58 6.36
C GLU A 205 19.60 11.39 5.20
N GLU A 206 18.99 12.51 4.79
CA GLU A 206 19.49 13.33 3.68
C GLU A 206 20.47 14.42 4.16
N GLY A 207 21.77 14.17 3.96
CA GLY A 207 22.84 15.18 3.91
C GLY A 207 23.19 15.90 5.22
N ARG A 208 24.49 16.09 5.49
CA ARG A 208 25.01 16.82 6.66
C ARG A 208 24.28 18.16 6.87
N LEU A 209 24.03 18.54 8.12
CA LEU A 209 23.63 19.90 8.48
C LEU A 209 24.60 20.89 7.82
N LYS A 210 24.12 21.64 6.82
CA LYS A 210 24.83 22.83 6.38
C LYS A 210 24.63 23.86 7.48
N GLY A 211 25.74 24.17 8.17
CA GLY A 211 25.83 25.20 9.20
C GLY A 211 25.53 26.59 8.70
#